data_AF-A0AAN4MD03-F1
#
_entry.id   AF-A0AAN4MD03-F1
#
_cell.length_a   1.000
_cell.length_b   1.000
_cell.length_c   1.000
_cell.angle_alpha   90.00
_cell.angle_beta   90.00
_cell.angle_gamma   90.00
#
_symmetry.space_group_name_H-M   'P 1'
#
loop_
_entity.id
_entity.type
_entity.pdbx_description
1 polymer ?
#
loop_
_entity_poly.entity_id
_entity_poly.type
_entity_poly.pdbx_seq_one_letter_code
_entity_poly.pdbx_strand_id
1 'polypeptide(L)'
;MVCEYDKIAEAVVYGVEIPNTNGRAGMAAITLADGAELNDTDLTEMVTVFKKCLPAYAVPVFLRIQAKVETTGTFKYQKNKLKEDAFNPSKTSERLLALLPGESSYCDITTEIFDNIQAYKYRF
;
A
#
# COMPACT_ATOMS: atom_id res chain seq x y z
N MET A 1 -15.16 -6.26 0.38
CA MET A 1 -14.69 -7.20 -0.65
C MET A 1 -13.55 -6.53 -1.40
N VAL A 2 -12.31 -6.94 -1.13
CA VAL A 2 -11.10 -6.49 -1.88
C VAL A 2 -10.73 -7.52 -2.96
N CYS A 3 -11.36 -8.70 -2.91
CA CYS A 3 -11.09 -9.86 -3.77
C CYS A 3 -11.86 -9.88 -5.11
N GLU A 4 -12.56 -8.82 -5.50
CA GLU A 4 -13.33 -8.79 -6.76
C GLU A 4 -12.63 -8.02 -7.90
N TYR A 5 -11.37 -7.62 -7.71
CA TYR A 5 -10.56 -7.15 -8.83
C TYR A 5 -9.90 -8.36 -9.49
N ASP A 6 -10.34 -8.71 -10.69
CA ASP A 6 -9.82 -9.82 -11.52
C ASP A 6 -8.30 -9.71 -11.74
N LYS A 7 -7.78 -8.48 -11.70
CA LYS A 7 -6.35 -8.15 -11.82
C LYS A 7 -5.52 -8.44 -10.56
N ILE A 8 -6.15 -8.60 -9.38
CA ILE A 8 -5.48 -8.78 -8.10
C ILE A 8 -5.47 -10.27 -7.77
N ALA A 9 -4.28 -10.85 -7.73
CA ALA A 9 -4.07 -12.22 -7.28
C ALA A 9 -4.18 -12.32 -5.75
N GLU A 10 -3.57 -11.37 -5.02
CA GLU A 10 -3.54 -11.38 -3.56
C GLU A 10 -3.50 -9.96 -2.99
N ALA A 11 -4.11 -9.77 -1.82
CA ALA A 11 -4.01 -8.53 -1.06
C ALA A 11 -3.76 -8.81 0.42
N VAL A 12 -2.66 -8.28 0.96
CA VAL A 12 -2.23 -8.44 2.34
C VAL A 12 -2.22 -7.09 3.02
N VAL A 13 -3.16 -6.88 3.95
CA VAL A 13 -3.21 -5.66 4.77
C VAL A 13 -2.47 -5.87 6.08
N TYR A 14 -1.64 -4.92 6.47
CA TYR A 14 -0.87 -4.89 7.71
C TYR A 14 -0.66 -3.46 8.20
N GLY A 15 -0.66 -3.27 9.52
CA GLY A 15 -0.32 -1.98 10.11
C GLY A 15 1.20 -1.79 10.18
N VAL A 16 1.67 -0.62 9.75
CA VAL A 16 3.06 -0.17 9.95
C VAL A 16 3.07 1.04 10.87
N GLU A 17 4.12 1.16 11.69
CA GLU A 17 4.34 2.34 12.50
C GLU A 17 5.03 3.41 11.65
N ILE A 18 4.44 4.61 11.61
CA ILE A 18 5.09 5.76 10.98
C ILE A 18 5.93 6.44 12.05
N PRO A 19 7.24 6.65 11.82
CA PRO A 19 8.07 7.42 12.73
C PRO A 19 7.48 8.83 12.94
N ASN A 20 7.54 9.33 14.17
CA ASN A 20 7.02 10.65 14.57
C ASN A 20 5.48 10.79 14.59
N THR A 21 4.72 9.73 14.30
CA THR A 21 3.25 9.72 14.45
C THR A 21 2.84 8.84 15.62
N ASN A 22 1.90 9.30 16.45
CA ASN A 22 1.39 8.52 17.60
C ASN A 22 0.36 7.44 17.20
N GLY A 23 0.41 6.98 15.94
CA GLY A 23 -0.62 6.15 15.30
C GLY A 23 -0.03 5.13 14.33
N ARG A 24 -0.80 4.07 14.05
CA ARG A 24 -0.45 3.04 13.06
C ARG A 24 -1.10 3.41 11.73
N ALA A 25 -0.33 3.39 10.66
CA ALA A 25 -0.84 3.52 9.32
C ALA A 25 -1.20 2.16 8.73
N GLY A 26 -2.35 2.09 8.09
CA GLY A 26 -2.73 0.92 7.28
C GLY A 26 -1.85 0.85 6.04
N MET A 27 -1.13 -0.25 5.87
CA MET A 27 -0.42 -0.57 4.63
C MET A 27 -1.05 -1.83 4.01
N ALA A 28 -1.16 -1.85 2.69
CA ALA A 28 -1.66 -2.99 1.95
C ALA A 28 -0.69 -3.35 0.82
N ALA A 29 -0.21 -4.58 0.81
CA ALA A 29 0.53 -5.15 -0.31
C ALA A 29 -0.46 -5.85 -1.23
N ILE A 30 -0.45 -5.50 -2.50
CA ILE A 30 -1.33 -6.02 -3.53
C ILE A 30 -0.47 -6.67 -4.58
N THR A 31 -0.72 -7.94 -4.82
CA THR A 31 -0.07 -8.72 -5.84
C THR A 31 -0.99 -8.84 -7.03
N LEU A 32 -0.51 -8.42 -8.19
CA LEU A 32 -1.23 -8.51 -9.45
C LEU A 32 -1.10 -9.91 -10.05
N ALA A 33 -2.10 -10.29 -10.84
CA ALA A 33 -2.06 -11.47 -11.67
C ALA A 33 -1.00 -11.32 -12.78
N ASP A 34 -0.50 -12.45 -13.29
CA ASP A 34 0.58 -12.46 -14.30
C ASP A 34 0.12 -11.71 -15.57
N GLY A 35 0.80 -10.61 -15.91
CA GLY A 35 0.44 -9.72 -17.03
C GLY A 35 -0.65 -8.68 -16.75
N ALA A 36 -1.11 -8.54 -15.50
CA ALA A 36 -2.04 -7.49 -15.10
C ALA A 36 -1.30 -6.22 -14.62
N GLU A 37 -1.86 -5.06 -14.95
CA GLU A 37 -1.33 -3.74 -14.58
C GLU A 37 -2.43 -2.90 -13.93
N LEU A 38 -2.07 -2.12 -12.91
CA LEU A 38 -2.96 -1.13 -12.31
C LEU A 38 -2.68 0.24 -12.92
N ASN A 39 -3.73 0.88 -13.43
CA ASN A 39 -3.70 2.25 -13.88
C ASN A 39 -4.18 3.18 -12.77
N ASP A 40 -3.93 4.48 -12.94
CA ASP A 40 -4.35 5.52 -11.99
C ASP A 40 -5.87 5.52 -11.71
N THR A 41 -6.66 5.16 -12.72
CA THR A 41 -8.11 4.96 -12.60
C THR A 41 -8.45 3.82 -11.65
N ASP A 42 -7.77 2.66 -11.77
CA ASP A 42 -7.98 1.53 -10.86
C ASP A 42 -7.63 1.95 -9.43
N LEU A 43 -6.56 2.71 -9.23
CA LEU A 43 -6.17 3.21 -7.90
C LEU A 43 -7.25 4.08 -7.26
N THR A 44 -7.84 5.00 -8.03
CA THR A 44 -8.92 5.88 -7.58
C THR A 44 -10.19 5.08 -7.24
N GLU A 45 -10.53 4.10 -8.07
CA GLU A 45 -11.65 3.20 -7.78
C GLU A 45 -11.41 2.38 -6.52
N MET A 46 -10.20 1.86 -6.32
CA MET A 46 -9.83 1.13 -5.11
C MET A 46 -10.01 1.97 -3.85
N VAL A 47 -9.55 3.24 -3.84
CA VAL A 47 -9.81 4.17 -2.72
C VAL A 47 -11.30 4.31 -2.48
N THR A 48 -12.08 4.49 -3.55
CA THR A 48 -13.53 4.68 -3.46
C THR A 48 -14.21 3.45 -2.87
N VAL A 49 -13.83 2.25 -3.32
CA VAL A 49 -14.31 0.97 -2.80
C VAL A 49 -13.90 0.80 -1.34
N PHE A 50 -12.64 1.10 -0.98
CA PHE A 50 -12.17 1.04 0.40
C PHE A 50 -12.94 2.02 1.29
N LYS A 51 -13.09 3.29 0.91
CA LYS A 51 -13.85 4.29 1.67
C LYS A 51 -15.34 3.92 1.80
N LYS A 52 -15.90 3.18 0.84
CA LYS A 52 -17.29 2.72 0.87
C LYS A 52 -17.49 1.45 1.70
N CYS A 53 -16.50 0.55 1.71
CA CYS A 53 -16.56 -0.75 2.37
C CYS A 53 -15.97 -0.74 3.78
N LEU A 54 -15.02 0.17 4.05
CA LEU A 54 -14.27 0.30 5.29
C LEU A 54 -14.47 1.71 5.87
N PRO A 55 -14.53 1.85 7.20
CA PRO A 55 -14.53 3.15 7.84
C PRO A 55 -13.21 3.88 7.61
N ALA A 56 -13.20 5.21 7.72
CA ALA A 56 -12.05 6.07 7.39
C ALA A 56 -10.73 5.64 8.05
N TYR A 57 -10.78 5.08 9.27
CA TYR A 57 -9.60 4.61 10.00
C TYR A 57 -9.06 3.25 9.52
N ALA A 58 -9.84 2.48 8.75
CA ALA A 58 -9.48 1.16 8.25
C ALA A 58 -9.03 1.19 6.79
N VAL A 59 -9.07 2.37 6.15
CA VAL A 59 -8.57 2.56 4.79
C VAL A 59 -7.03 2.51 4.81
N PRO A 60 -6.39 1.64 4.02
CA PRO A 60 -4.94 1.61 3.93
C PRO A 60 -4.43 2.90 3.27
N VAL A 61 -3.61 3.64 4.00
CA VAL A 61 -2.93 4.86 3.52
C VAL A 61 -1.74 4.53 2.63
N PHE A 62 -1.12 3.36 2.79
CA PHE A 62 -0.03 2.91 1.93
C PHE A 62 -0.44 1.68 1.13
N LEU A 63 -0.04 1.65 -0.13
CA LEU A 63 -0.22 0.54 -1.05
C LEU A 63 1.12 0.14 -1.65
N ARG A 64 1.35 -1.16 -1.82
CA ARG A 64 2.51 -1.71 -2.53
C ARG A 64 1.99 -2.61 -3.64
N ILE A 65 2.30 -2.30 -4.89
CA ILE A 65 1.86 -3.07 -6.05
C ILE A 65 3.01 -3.96 -6.52
N GLN A 66 2.83 -5.26 -6.38
CA GLN A 66 3.78 -6.29 -6.77
C GLN A 66 3.27 -6.98 -8.05
N ALA A 67 4.07 -7.00 -9.11
CA ALA A 67 3.68 -7.65 -10.37
C ALA A 67 3.73 -9.19 -10.29
N LYS A 68 4.45 -9.74 -9.32
CA LYS A 68 4.61 -11.19 -9.16
C LYS A 68 4.74 -11.53 -7.69
N VAL A 69 3.95 -12.52 -7.23
CA VAL A 69 4.19 -13.14 -5.94
C VAL A 69 5.50 -13.92 -6.07
N GLU A 70 6.52 -13.59 -5.30
CA GLU A 70 7.68 -14.47 -5.16
C GLU A 70 7.18 -15.75 -4.46
N THR A 71 6.90 -16.80 -5.25
CA THR A 71 6.52 -18.15 -4.78
C THR A 71 7.69 -18.88 -4.10
N THR A 72 8.53 -18.16 -3.37
CA THR A 72 9.74 -18.68 -2.71
C THR A 72 9.58 -18.57 -1.19
N GLY A 73 8.71 -19.43 -0.65
CA GLY A 73 8.76 -19.83 0.75
C GLY A 73 7.84 -19.07 1.71
N THR A 74 6.84 -19.80 2.22
CA THR A 74 6.07 -19.54 3.45
C THR A 74 5.67 -18.08 3.73
N PHE A 75 4.41 -17.73 3.44
CA PHE A 75 3.68 -16.49 3.78
C PHE A 75 4.07 -15.75 5.07
N LYS A 76 4.53 -16.48 6.11
CA LYS A 76 5.08 -15.92 7.35
C LYS A 76 6.29 -15.02 7.12
N TYR A 77 7.23 -15.41 6.26
CA TYR A 77 8.44 -14.64 5.99
C TYR A 77 8.14 -13.37 5.19
N GLN A 78 7.22 -13.43 4.23
CA GLN A 78 6.78 -12.27 3.47
C GLN A 78 6.15 -11.20 4.37
N LYS A 79 5.25 -11.55 5.30
CA LYS A 79 4.67 -10.55 6.23
C LYS A 79 5.72 -9.87 7.10
N ASN A 80 6.73 -10.60 7.56
CA ASN A 80 7.82 -10.03 8.35
C ASN A 80 8.68 -9.08 7.50
N LYS A 81 9.10 -9.53 6.31
CA LYS A 81 9.79 -8.66 5.35
C LYS A 81 8.98 -7.43 4.99
N LEU A 82 7.70 -7.57 4.66
CA LEU A 82 6.80 -6.46 4.33
C LEU A 82 6.68 -5.43 5.47
N LYS A 83 6.69 -5.88 6.73
CA LYS A 83 6.77 -5.00 7.90
C LYS A 83 8.13 -4.32 8.03
N GLU A 84 9.23 -5.02 7.75
CA GLU A 84 10.59 -4.47 7.79
C GLU A 84 10.94 -3.52 6.62
N ASP A 85 10.35 -3.79 5.45
CA ASP A 85 10.45 -2.97 4.25
C ASP A 85 9.59 -1.71 4.37
N ALA A 86 8.39 -1.88 4.94
CA ALA A 86 7.37 -0.84 5.06
C ALA A 86 7.20 -0.09 3.72
N PHE A 87 7.06 1.23 3.78
CA PHE A 87 6.89 2.10 2.62
C PHE A 87 8.23 2.63 2.07
N ASN A 88 9.34 1.90 2.23
CA ASN A 88 10.68 2.36 1.84
C ASN A 88 10.99 2.09 0.35
N PRO A 89 11.04 3.13 -0.53
CA PRO A 89 11.29 2.95 -1.96
C PRO A 89 12.73 2.51 -2.29
N SER A 90 13.68 2.55 -1.34
CA SER A 90 15.03 2.04 -1.56
C SER A 90 15.18 0.55 -1.28
N LYS A 91 14.26 -0.06 -0.53
CA LYS A 91 14.29 -1.49 -0.20
C LYS A 91 13.50 -2.36 -1.18
N THR A 92 12.60 -1.75 -1.95
CA THR A 92 11.77 -2.41 -2.93
C THR A 92 11.88 -1.71 -4.28
N SER A 93 11.94 -2.49 -5.37
CA SER A 93 11.80 -1.97 -6.73
C SER A 93 10.35 -1.99 -7.21
N GLU A 94 9.41 -2.29 -6.31
CA GLU A 94 7.98 -2.35 -6.62
C GLU A 94 7.33 -0.98 -6.49
N ARG A 95 6.16 -0.84 -7.11
CA ARG A 95 5.47 0.44 -7.17
C ARG A 95 4.77 0.71 -5.84
N LEU A 96 5.29 1.68 -5.10
CA LEU A 96 4.75 2.11 -3.82
C LEU A 96 3.82 3.30 -4.04
N LEU A 97 2.72 3.30 -3.31
CA LEU A 97 1.61 4.22 -3.46
C LEU A 97 1.18 4.73 -2.08
N ALA A 98 0.91 6.02 -1.95
CA ALA A 98 0.41 6.65 -0.73
C ALA A 98 -0.86 7.43 -1.01
N LEU A 99 -1.87 7.24 -0.18
CA LEU A 99 -3.08 8.04 -0.13
C LEU A 99 -2.84 9.19 0.84
N LEU A 100 -2.56 10.37 0.29
CA LEU A 100 -2.34 11.56 1.10
C LEU A 100 -3.64 11.99 1.80
N PRO A 101 -3.56 12.56 3.02
CA PRO A 101 -4.73 13.09 3.72
C PRO A 101 -5.37 14.22 2.91
N GLY A 102 -6.61 14.00 2.45
CA GLY A 102 -7.35 14.93 1.58
C GLY A 102 -7.38 14.50 0.11
N GLU A 103 -6.53 13.56 -0.30
CA GLU A 103 -6.57 13.00 -1.64
C GLU A 103 -7.65 11.90 -1.77
N SER A 104 -8.10 11.73 -3.02
CA SER A 104 -9.07 10.70 -3.41
C SER A 104 -8.44 9.57 -4.21
N SER A 105 -7.15 9.68 -4.50
CA SER A 105 -6.38 8.78 -5.36
C SER A 105 -5.03 8.49 -4.70
N TYR A 106 -4.45 7.33 -5.02
CA TYR A 106 -3.12 6.99 -4.54
C TYR A 106 -2.06 7.64 -5.43
N CYS A 107 -1.04 8.26 -4.82
CA CYS A 107 0.10 8.83 -5.53
C CYS A 107 1.34 7.95 -5.36
N ASP A 108 2.20 7.90 -6.38
CA ASP A 108 3.49 7.21 -6.31
C ASP A 108 4.38 7.77 -5.18
N ILE A 109 4.88 6.89 -4.30
CA ILE A 109 5.83 7.23 -3.25
C ILE A 109 7.21 7.39 -3.88
N THR A 110 7.58 8.63 -4.12
CA THR A 110 8.97 8.99 -4.44
C THR A 110 9.79 9.10 -3.16
N THR A 111 11.11 9.17 -3.30
CA THR A 111 12.05 9.44 -2.20
C THR A 111 11.67 10.71 -1.44
N GLU A 112 11.13 11.72 -2.12
CA GLU A 112 10.65 12.96 -1.50
C GLU A 112 9.40 12.74 -0.65
N ILE A 113 8.41 11.99 -1.14
CA ILE A 113 7.21 11.64 -0.36
C ILE A 113 7.63 10.84 0.88
N PHE A 114 8.52 9.86 0.69
CA PHE A 114 9.06 9.06 1.79
C PHE A 114 9.74 9.91 2.86
N ASP A 115 10.62 10.83 2.46
CA ASP A 115 11.30 11.75 3.37
C ASP A 115 10.29 12.68 4.07
N ASN A 116 9.31 13.21 3.34
CA ASN A 116 8.24 14.03 3.90
C ASN A 116 7.39 13.26 4.93
N ILE A 117 7.11 11.97 4.72
CA ILE A 117 6.42 11.12 5.69
C ILE A 117 7.30 10.91 6.92
N GLN A 118 8.59 10.60 6.74
CA GLN A 118 9.53 10.45 7.85
C GLN A 118 9.72 11.76 8.66
N ALA A 119 9.74 12.88 7.96
CA ALA A 119 9.83 14.23 8.51
C ALA A 119 8.50 14.75 9.09
N TYR A 120 7.46 13.90 9.14
CA TYR A 120 6.15 14.22 9.72
C TYR A 120 5.44 15.42 9.05
N LYS A 121 5.64 15.61 7.74
CA LYS A 121 4.92 16.65 6.98
C LYS A 121 3.47 16.27 6.68
N TYR A 122 3.17 14.97 6.54
CA TYR A 122 1.82 14.47 6.32
C TYR A 122 1.20 14.00 7.63
N ARG A 123 0.05 14.58 7.99
CA ARG A 123 -0.75 14.16 9.14
C ARG A 123 -1.75 13.09 8.68
N PHE A 124 -1.41 11.83 8.91
CA PHE A 124 -2.30 10.68 8.75
C PHE A 124 -3.14 10.45 10.00
#